data_AF-A0A662Z5W2-F1
#
_entry.id   AF-A0A662Z5W2-F1
#
_cell.length_a   1.000
_cell.length_b   1.000
_cell.length_c   1.000
_cell.angle_alpha   90.00
_cell.angle_beta   90.00
_cell.angle_gamma   90.00
#
_symmetry.space_group_name_H-M   'P 1'
#
loop_
_entity.id
_entity.type
_entity.pdbx_description
1 polymer ?
#
loop_
_entity_poly.entity_id
_entity_poly.type
_entity_poly.pdbx_seq_one_letter_code
_entity_poly.pdbx_strand_id
1 'polypeptide(L)'
;MVELYCVDALCKFVESALEDFRLHKPPRQTEERPGSLYEEETPEYEDDPSEEIAIKVFNGWLPSKSFDNDADYPFVTVRPSNATVHNGATDLNVEIIVGTFARDELAYQDTMNVVHRLMMRIAQLENGILDRKYERMGDMKWELPFEQKEPYYMAIISTSWRIYTSQYESSNV
;
A
#
# COMPACT_ATOMS: atom_id res chain seq x y z
N MET A 1 -0.89 22.19 10.97
CA MET A 1 -0.82 21.03 10.06
C MET A 1 -1.29 19.85 10.90
N VAL A 2 -2.40 19.20 10.55
CA VAL A 2 -2.92 18.06 11.34
C VAL A 2 -2.03 16.88 11.00
N GLU A 3 -1.05 16.58 11.86
CA GLU A 3 -0.14 15.46 11.65
C GLU A 3 -0.94 14.14 11.73
N LEU A 4 -0.92 13.39 10.64
CA LEU A 4 -1.63 12.12 10.48
C LEU A 4 -0.84 10.98 11.15
N TYR A 5 -0.48 11.13 12.43
CA TYR A 5 0.34 10.16 13.16
C TYR A 5 -0.20 8.71 13.12
N CYS A 6 -1.53 8.55 12.99
CA CYS A 6 -2.15 7.23 12.80
C CYS A 6 -1.71 6.56 11.49
N VAL A 7 -1.56 7.32 10.40
CA VAL A 7 -1.11 6.82 9.11
C VAL A 7 0.38 6.43 9.19
N ASP A 8 1.19 7.21 9.89
CA ASP A 8 2.62 6.90 10.11
C ASP A 8 2.79 5.61 10.93
N ALA A 9 2.00 5.45 11.99
CA ALA A 9 1.98 4.24 12.82
C ALA A 9 1.53 3.03 11.99
N LEU A 10 0.53 3.19 11.11
CA LEU A 10 0.10 2.15 10.20
C LEU A 10 1.18 1.79 9.19
N CYS A 11 1.90 2.76 8.62
CA CYS A 11 3.01 2.49 7.70
C CYS A 11 4.06 1.60 8.38
N LYS A 12 4.53 1.98 9.57
CA LYS A 12 5.50 1.18 10.34
C LYS A 12 5.00 -0.22 10.67
N PHE A 13 3.71 -0.34 10.99
CA PHE A 13 3.10 -1.64 11.24
C PHE A 13 3.05 -2.51 9.98
N VAL A 14 2.69 -1.93 8.84
CA VAL A 14 2.66 -2.59 7.53
C VAL A 14 4.07 -3.03 7.11
N GLU A 15 5.08 -2.18 7.28
CA GLU A 15 6.48 -2.52 7.03
C GLU A 15 6.91 -3.74 7.85
N SER A 16 6.64 -3.73 9.16
CA SER A 16 6.95 -4.87 10.02
C SER A 16 6.15 -6.12 9.66
N ALA A 17 4.91 -5.97 9.21
CA ALA A 17 4.09 -7.08 8.80
C ALA A 17 4.60 -7.76 7.51
N LEU A 18 5.27 -7.02 6.63
CA LEU A 18 5.71 -7.46 5.30
C LEU A 18 7.23 -7.65 5.16
N GLU A 19 8.00 -7.54 6.25
CA GLU A 19 9.46 -7.59 6.24
C GLU A 19 10.04 -8.88 5.61
N ASP A 20 9.30 -9.98 5.72
CA ASP A 20 9.61 -11.33 5.21
C ASP A 20 8.97 -11.65 3.86
N PHE A 21 8.17 -10.74 3.28
CA PHE A 21 7.60 -10.92 1.94
C PHE A 21 8.56 -10.43 0.87
N ARG A 22 8.74 -11.25 -0.17
CA ARG A 22 9.49 -10.92 -1.38
C ARG A 22 8.60 -11.23 -2.58
N LEU A 23 8.50 -10.31 -3.53
CA LEU A 23 7.70 -10.48 -4.75
C LEU A 23 8.48 -10.00 -5.97
N HIS A 24 8.06 -10.48 -7.14
CA HIS A 24 8.67 -10.15 -8.42
C HIS A 24 8.53 -8.66 -8.76
N LYS A 25 9.62 -8.09 -9.28
CA LYS A 25 9.65 -6.72 -9.81
C LYS A 25 9.25 -6.72 -11.29
N PRO A 26 8.55 -5.68 -11.79
CA PRO A 26 8.41 -5.51 -13.23
C PRO A 26 9.77 -5.35 -13.92
N PRO A 27 9.91 -5.86 -15.16
CA PRO A 27 11.05 -5.53 -16.01
C PRO A 27 11.09 -4.03 -16.24
N ARG A 28 12.29 -3.46 -16.39
CA ARG A 28 12.45 -2.04 -16.69
C ARG A 28 11.80 -1.72 -18.05
N GLN A 29 10.77 -0.89 -18.05
CA GLN A 29 10.09 -0.40 -19.24
C GLN A 29 10.88 0.80 -19.77
N THR A 30 11.69 0.59 -20.80
CA THR A 30 12.32 1.67 -21.55
C THR A 30 11.26 2.31 -22.45
N GLU A 31 10.50 3.30 -21.98
CA GLU A 31 9.50 3.97 -22.83
C GLU A 31 10.14 4.96 -23.83
N GLU A 32 9.65 4.92 -25.08
CA GLU A 32 10.12 5.72 -26.22
C GLU A 32 10.06 7.24 -25.98
N ARG A 33 11.07 7.95 -26.47
CA ARG A 33 11.00 9.42 -26.65
C ARG A 33 10.23 9.71 -27.95
N PRO A 34 9.20 10.57 -27.95
CA PRO A 34 8.59 11.05 -29.19
C PRO A 34 9.65 11.73 -30.07
N GLY A 35 10.02 11.11 -31.19
CA GLY A 35 11.06 11.60 -32.12
C GLY A 35 12.35 10.76 -32.19
N SER A 36 12.41 9.58 -31.57
CA SER A 36 13.48 8.62 -31.82
C SER A 36 13.42 8.10 -33.27
N LEU A 37 14.53 8.19 -34.00
CA LEU A 37 14.70 7.63 -35.36
C LEU A 37 15.00 6.13 -35.35
N TYR A 38 15.10 5.53 -34.18
CA TYR A 38 15.33 4.10 -34.00
C TYR A 38 13.98 3.46 -33.69
N GLU A 39 13.46 2.66 -34.63
CA GLU A 39 12.49 1.60 -34.31
C GLU A 39 13.25 0.59 -33.45
N GLU A 40 13.14 0.73 -32.13
CA GLU A 40 13.54 -0.36 -31.24
C GLU A 40 12.32 -1.26 -31.06
N GLU A 41 12.52 -2.55 -31.39
CA GLU A 41 11.53 -3.61 -31.29
C GLU A 41 10.86 -3.56 -29.91
N THR A 42 9.53 -3.80 -29.88
CA THR A 42 8.74 -3.92 -28.65
C THR A 42 9.56 -4.69 -27.63
N PRO A 43 9.80 -4.16 -26.41
CA PRO A 43 10.78 -4.76 -25.52
C PRO A 43 10.43 -6.23 -25.35
N GLU A 44 11.22 -7.10 -26.00
CA GLU A 44 11.24 -8.51 -25.65
C GLU A 44 11.61 -8.48 -24.18
N TYR A 45 10.66 -8.94 -23.37
CA TYR A 45 10.85 -9.05 -21.95
C TYR A 45 12.04 -9.97 -21.72
N GLU A 46 13.26 -9.41 -21.62
CA GLU A 46 14.45 -10.16 -21.21
C GLU A 46 14.08 -10.92 -19.94
N ASP A 47 14.58 -12.16 -19.90
CA ASP A 47 14.17 -13.28 -19.05
C ASP A 47 13.54 -12.87 -17.71
N ASP A 48 12.44 -13.57 -17.40
CA ASP A 48 11.76 -13.63 -16.11
C ASP A 48 12.47 -12.87 -14.97
N PRO A 49 11.92 -11.75 -14.44
CA PRO A 49 12.59 -10.95 -13.43
C PRO A 49 12.75 -11.78 -12.17
N SER A 50 13.85 -12.51 -12.09
CA SER A 50 14.13 -13.52 -11.05
C SER A 50 14.53 -12.86 -9.73
N GLU A 51 14.58 -11.53 -9.70
CA GLU A 51 14.91 -10.75 -8.53
C GLU A 51 13.63 -10.43 -7.75
N GLU A 52 13.37 -11.25 -6.72
CA GLU A 52 12.33 -10.96 -5.74
C GLU A 52 12.80 -9.81 -4.82
N ILE A 53 12.03 -8.73 -4.77
CA ILE A 53 12.36 -7.57 -3.95
C ILE A 53 11.38 -7.42 -2.78
N ALA A 54 11.80 -6.70 -1.74
CA ALA A 54 10.93 -6.35 -0.63
C ALA A 54 9.83 -5.37 -1.09
N ILE A 55 8.65 -5.51 -0.48
CA ILE A 55 7.51 -4.63 -0.75
C ILE A 55 7.79 -3.24 -0.18
N LYS A 56 7.73 -2.21 -1.02
CA LYS A 56 7.95 -0.83 -0.61
C LYS A 56 6.69 -0.24 0.02
N VAL A 57 6.79 0.34 1.21
CA VAL A 57 5.66 0.99 1.89
C VAL A 57 5.77 2.50 1.74
N PHE A 58 4.68 3.14 1.30
CA PHE A 58 4.59 4.58 1.10
C PHE A 58 3.51 5.19 2.00
N ASN A 59 3.86 6.31 2.62
CA ASN A 59 2.93 7.13 3.37
C ASN A 59 2.20 8.09 2.42
N GLY A 60 0.90 7.90 2.26
CA GLY A 60 0.05 8.71 1.40
C GLY A 60 0.03 8.22 -0.05
N TRP A 61 0.50 9.06 -0.96
CA TRP A 61 0.43 8.81 -2.40
C TRP A 61 1.74 8.24 -2.92
N LEU A 62 1.66 7.47 -4.01
CA LEU A 62 2.86 7.10 -4.75
C LEU A 62 3.59 8.37 -5.20
N PRO A 63 4.94 8.40 -5.14
CA PRO A 63 5.70 9.50 -5.69
C PRO A 63 5.37 9.66 -7.18
N SER A 64 5.36 10.91 -7.66
CA SER A 64 5.17 11.19 -9.08
C SER A 64 6.15 10.36 -9.90
N LYS A 65 5.66 9.60 -10.88
CA LYS A 65 6.49 8.81 -11.79
C LYS A 65 7.54 9.74 -12.42
N SER A 66 8.79 9.64 -11.96
CA SER A 66 9.93 10.17 -12.70
C SER A 66 10.29 9.14 -13.77
N PHE A 67 10.80 9.62 -14.91
CA PHE A 67 11.18 8.84 -16.10
C PHE A 67 12.12 7.63 -15.88
N ASP A 68 12.62 7.41 -14.65
CA ASP A 68 13.52 6.31 -14.28
C ASP A 68 12.89 5.29 -13.31
N ASN A 69 11.66 5.53 -12.84
CA ASN A 69 10.94 4.66 -11.93
C ASN A 69 9.61 4.28 -12.60
N ASP A 70 9.62 3.18 -13.35
CA ASP A 70 8.45 2.32 -13.38
C ASP A 70 7.96 2.19 -11.96
N ALA A 71 6.67 2.45 -11.75
CA ALA A 71 6.08 2.47 -10.42
C ALA A 71 6.62 1.28 -9.63
N ASP A 72 7.13 1.57 -8.44
CA ASP A 72 7.98 0.72 -7.61
C ASP A 72 7.24 -0.54 -7.10
N TYR A 73 6.72 -1.36 -8.01
CA TYR A 73 6.04 -2.61 -7.75
C TYR A 73 7.07 -3.65 -7.29
N PRO A 74 6.75 -4.46 -6.26
CA PRO A 74 5.57 -4.41 -5.40
C PRO A 74 5.58 -3.21 -4.43
N PHE A 75 4.41 -2.58 -4.24
CA PHE A 75 4.23 -1.50 -3.27
C PHE A 75 3.01 -1.68 -2.40
N VAL A 76 3.03 -1.01 -1.25
CA VAL A 76 1.85 -0.74 -0.43
C VAL A 76 1.81 0.75 -0.11
N THR A 77 0.66 1.39 -0.31
CA THR A 77 0.45 2.76 0.16
C THR A 77 -0.59 2.79 1.27
N VAL A 78 -0.39 3.65 2.25
CA VAL A 78 -1.35 3.88 3.33
C VAL A 78 -1.80 5.33 3.26
N ARG A 79 -3.08 5.56 3.00
CA ARG A 79 -3.61 6.92 2.85
C ARG A 79 -4.93 7.10 3.61
N PRO A 80 -5.18 8.29 4.19
CA PRO A 80 -6.50 8.60 4.70
C PRO A 80 -7.49 8.76 3.53
N SER A 81 -8.68 8.19 3.67
CA SER A 81 -9.78 8.32 2.71
C SER A 81 -10.73 9.45 3.12
N ASN A 82 -11.20 9.41 4.37
CA ASN A 82 -12.06 10.42 4.95
C ASN A 82 -11.97 10.39 6.48
N ALA A 83 -12.46 11.43 7.15
CA ALA A 83 -12.51 11.48 8.61
C ALA A 83 -13.81 12.14 9.06
N THR A 84 -14.39 11.64 10.15
CA THR A 84 -15.52 12.26 10.84
C THR A 84 -15.10 12.65 12.24
N VAL A 85 -15.32 13.91 12.61
CA VAL A 85 -14.98 14.44 13.93
C VAL A 85 -16.24 14.51 14.78
N HIS A 86 -16.15 13.93 15.97
CA HIS A 86 -17.21 13.95 16.98
C HIS A 86 -16.67 14.56 18.28
N ASN A 87 -17.54 14.78 19.26
CA ASN A 87 -17.15 15.45 20.51
C ASN A 87 -16.13 14.59 21.29
N GLY A 88 -14.86 14.96 21.21
CA GLY A 88 -13.74 14.28 21.90
C GLY A 88 -13.08 13.13 21.14
N ALA A 89 -13.46 12.85 19.88
CA ALA A 89 -12.82 11.82 19.06
C ALA A 89 -12.88 12.13 17.55
N THR A 90 -11.95 11.55 16.79
CA THR A 90 -11.92 11.55 15.33
C THR A 90 -11.92 10.12 14.83
N ASP A 91 -12.91 9.78 14.02
CA ASP A 91 -13.00 8.51 13.31
C ASP A 91 -12.38 8.69 11.92
N LEU A 92 -11.22 8.08 11.69
CA LEU A 92 -10.42 8.17 10.49
C LEU A 92 -10.56 6.88 9.68
N ASN A 93 -11.00 7.00 8.43
CA ASN A 93 -10.98 5.90 7.47
C ASN A 93 -9.67 5.96 6.69
N VAL A 94 -8.95 4.82 6.65
CA VAL A 94 -7.67 4.65 6.00
C VAL A 94 -7.78 3.55 4.95
N GLU A 95 -7.33 3.86 3.75
CA GLU A 95 -7.17 2.93 2.64
C GLU A 95 -5.71 2.49 2.56
N ILE A 96 -5.51 1.17 2.52
CA ILE A 96 -4.22 0.53 2.27
C ILE A 96 -4.29 -0.07 0.88
N ILE A 97 -3.50 0.45 -0.06
CA ILE A 97 -3.49 -0.03 -1.44
C ILE A 97 -2.28 -0.91 -1.64
N VAL A 98 -2.51 -2.14 -2.09
CA VAL A 98 -1.48 -3.10 -2.44
C VAL A 98 -1.37 -3.16 -3.96
N GLY A 99 -0.18 -2.95 -4.50
CA GLY A 99 0.13 -3.13 -5.90
C GLY A 99 1.19 -4.22 -6.09
N THR A 100 0.92 -5.19 -6.95
CA THR A 100 1.88 -6.24 -7.31
C THR A 100 2.01 -6.35 -8.83
N PHE A 101 3.09 -7.00 -9.26
CA PHE A 101 3.36 -7.34 -10.64
C PHE A 101 3.64 -8.84 -10.70
N ALA A 102 2.99 -9.55 -11.61
CA ALA A 102 3.39 -10.90 -11.97
C ALA A 102 2.95 -11.21 -13.40
N ARG A 103 3.80 -11.95 -14.12
CA ARG A 103 3.57 -12.38 -15.50
C ARG A 103 2.72 -13.65 -15.59
N ASP A 104 2.54 -14.34 -14.47
CA ASP A 104 1.79 -15.58 -14.38
C ASP A 104 0.30 -15.35 -14.09
N GLU A 105 -0.56 -16.27 -14.51
CA GLU A 105 -2.00 -16.28 -14.22
C GLU A 105 -2.31 -16.29 -12.69
N LEU A 106 -1.29 -16.53 -11.86
CA LEU A 106 -1.37 -16.55 -10.40
C LEU A 106 -1.07 -15.19 -9.74
N ALA A 107 -0.82 -14.13 -10.51
CA ALA A 107 -0.48 -12.80 -10.02
C ALA A 107 -1.51 -12.20 -9.04
N TYR A 108 -2.80 -12.50 -9.24
CA TYR A 108 -3.83 -12.09 -8.29
C TYR A 108 -3.65 -12.78 -6.92
N GLN A 109 -3.11 -14.00 -6.87
CA GLN A 109 -2.87 -14.74 -5.63
C GLN A 109 -1.79 -14.05 -4.79
N ASP A 110 -0.73 -13.53 -5.41
CA ASP A 110 0.30 -12.78 -4.70
C ASP A 110 -0.28 -11.53 -4.05
N THR A 111 -1.10 -10.78 -4.79
CA THR A 111 -1.85 -9.63 -4.26
C THR A 111 -2.73 -10.05 -3.08
N MET A 112 -3.49 -11.13 -3.24
CA MET A 112 -4.39 -11.62 -2.20
C MET A 112 -3.66 -12.17 -0.98
N ASN A 113 -2.47 -12.75 -1.14
CA ASN A 113 -1.61 -13.22 -0.05
C ASN A 113 -1.14 -12.05 0.81
N VAL A 114 -0.69 -10.96 0.18
CA VAL A 114 -0.33 -9.72 0.88
C VAL A 114 -1.54 -9.14 1.60
N VAL A 115 -2.69 -9.06 0.92
CA VAL A 115 -3.94 -8.55 1.51
C VAL A 115 -4.36 -9.36 2.73
N HIS A 116 -4.42 -10.69 2.59
CA HIS A 116 -4.82 -11.60 3.65
C HIS A 116 -3.89 -11.48 4.86
N ARG A 117 -2.57 -11.42 4.62
CA ARG A 117 -1.58 -11.24 5.68
C ARG A 117 -1.75 -9.92 6.42
N LEU A 118 -1.90 -8.80 5.71
CA LEU A 118 -2.12 -7.49 6.32
C LEU A 118 -3.39 -7.49 7.18
N MET A 119 -4.50 -7.99 6.63
CA MET A 119 -5.75 -8.09 7.38
C MET A 119 -5.62 -8.98 8.61
N MET A 120 -4.96 -10.14 8.51
CA MET A 120 -4.75 -11.03 9.65
C MET A 120 -3.88 -10.40 10.72
N ARG A 121 -2.80 -9.71 10.33
CA ARG A 121 -1.92 -9.00 11.27
C ARG A 121 -2.65 -7.87 11.99
N ILE A 122 -3.45 -7.08 11.27
CA ILE A 122 -4.27 -6.02 11.87
C ILE A 122 -5.34 -6.62 12.79
N ALA A 123 -5.95 -7.75 12.41
CA ALA A 123 -6.93 -8.44 13.24
C ALA A 123 -6.32 -9.02 14.54
N GLN A 124 -5.03 -9.37 14.51
CA GLN A 124 -4.28 -9.90 15.66
C GLN A 124 -3.74 -8.83 16.61
N LEU A 125 -4.00 -7.54 16.34
CA LEU A 125 -3.64 -6.46 17.27
C LEU A 125 -4.27 -6.70 18.64
N GLU A 126 -3.47 -6.58 19.70
CA GLU A 126 -3.94 -6.73 21.07
C GLU A 126 -5.04 -5.69 21.35
N ASN A 127 -6.24 -6.17 21.69
CA ASN A 127 -7.46 -5.38 21.86
C ASN A 127 -7.84 -4.50 20.65
N GLY A 128 -7.31 -4.77 19.46
CA GLY A 128 -7.52 -3.93 18.28
C GLY A 128 -6.87 -2.56 18.39
N ILE A 129 -5.86 -2.38 19.26
CA ILE A 129 -5.21 -1.09 19.48
C ILE A 129 -3.86 -1.07 18.75
N LEU A 130 -3.69 -0.10 17.86
CA LEU A 130 -2.43 0.21 17.19
C LEU A 130 -1.64 1.27 17.98
N ASP A 131 -0.34 1.04 18.13
CA ASP A 131 0.60 1.92 18.86
C ASP A 131 0.10 2.33 20.26
N ARG A 132 -0.73 1.48 20.89
CA ARG A 132 -1.37 1.71 22.19
C ARG A 132 -2.25 2.97 22.25
N LYS A 133 -2.62 3.56 21.10
CA LYS A 133 -3.30 4.86 20.99
C LYS A 133 -4.51 4.85 20.07
N TYR A 134 -4.44 4.12 18.96
CA TYR A 134 -5.46 4.14 17.92
C TYR A 134 -6.30 2.87 17.97
N GLU A 135 -7.60 3.02 18.19
CA GLU A 135 -8.52 1.88 18.29
C GLU A 135 -9.11 1.56 16.92
N ARG A 136 -9.01 0.29 16.50
CA ARG A 136 -9.64 -0.16 15.26
C ARG A 136 -11.16 -0.25 15.45
N MET A 137 -11.89 0.40 14.57
CA MET A 137 -13.35 0.42 14.56
C MET A 137 -13.91 -0.42 13.41
N GLY A 138 -15.05 -1.06 13.65
CA GLY A 138 -15.81 -1.76 12.61
C GLY A 138 -15.11 -2.95 11.97
N ASP A 139 -15.62 -3.36 10.81
CA ASP A 139 -15.07 -4.45 10.01
C ASP A 139 -14.07 -3.92 8.99
N MET A 140 -13.01 -4.68 8.74
CA MET A 140 -12.10 -4.41 7.63
C MET A 140 -12.68 -4.99 6.35
N LYS A 141 -12.57 -4.25 5.25
CA LYS A 141 -13.01 -4.70 3.93
C LYS A 141 -11.86 -4.64 2.97
N TRP A 142 -11.86 -5.51 1.97
CA TRP A 142 -10.94 -5.41 0.84
C TRP A 142 -11.74 -5.47 -0.45
N GLU A 143 -11.26 -4.78 -1.46
CA GLU A 143 -11.84 -4.71 -2.78
C GLU A 143 -10.75 -4.93 -3.82
N LEU A 144 -11.06 -5.76 -4.81
CA LEU A 144 -10.24 -5.97 -5.99
C LEU A 144 -10.94 -5.23 -7.15
N PRO A 145 -10.41 -4.09 -7.63
CA PRO A 145 -11.01 -3.36 -8.74
C PRO A 145 -11.18 -4.27 -9.96
N PHE A 146 -12.33 -4.18 -10.64
CA PHE A 146 -12.66 -5.04 -11.78
C PHE A 146 -11.79 -4.76 -13.01
N GLU A 147 -11.48 -3.48 -13.26
CA GLU A 147 -10.61 -3.07 -14.36
C GLU A 147 -9.15 -3.11 -13.90
N GLN A 148 -8.46 -4.21 -14.20
CA GLN A 148 -7.02 -4.35 -13.98
C GLN A 148 -6.31 -4.49 -15.32
N LYS A 149 -5.16 -3.82 -15.46
CA LYS A 149 -4.34 -3.90 -16.66
C LYS A 149 -3.27 -4.96 -16.41
N GLU A 150 -3.49 -6.18 -16.90
CA GLU A 150 -2.45 -7.21 -16.91
C GLU A 150 -1.14 -6.63 -17.47
N PRO A 151 0.03 -6.92 -16.88
CA PRO A 151 0.34 -7.84 -15.76
C PRO A 151 0.31 -7.21 -14.34
N TYR A 152 -0.35 -6.06 -14.17
CA TYR A 152 -0.38 -5.32 -12.90
C TYR A 152 -1.68 -5.55 -12.16
N TYR A 153 -1.55 -5.89 -10.88
CA TYR A 153 -2.70 -6.17 -10.01
C TYR A 153 -2.71 -5.22 -8.82
N MET A 154 -3.92 -4.85 -8.41
CA MET A 154 -4.13 -3.95 -7.29
C MET A 154 -5.28 -4.42 -6.41
N ALA A 155 -5.13 -4.25 -5.10
CA ALA A 155 -6.20 -4.42 -4.14
C ALA A 155 -6.23 -3.25 -3.15
N ILE A 156 -7.41 -2.92 -2.65
CA ILE A 156 -7.64 -1.82 -1.71
C ILE A 156 -8.21 -2.43 -0.44
N ILE A 157 -7.57 -2.20 0.70
CA ILE A 157 -8.07 -2.56 2.02
C ILE A 157 -8.55 -1.29 2.72
N SER A 158 -9.79 -1.30 3.20
CA SER A 158 -10.40 -0.21 3.94
C SER A 158 -10.47 -0.55 5.42
N THR A 159 -9.93 0.33 6.25
CA THR A 159 -9.89 0.20 7.72
C THR A 159 -10.35 1.50 8.39
N SER A 160 -10.98 1.39 9.56
CA SER A 160 -11.44 2.54 10.34
C SER A 160 -10.72 2.60 11.68
N TRP A 161 -10.29 3.79 12.07
CA TRP A 161 -9.48 4.02 13.27
C TRP A 161 -10.03 5.20 14.07
N ARG A 162 -10.22 5.00 15.37
CA ARG A 162 -10.63 6.04 16.30
C ARG A 162 -9.44 6.65 17.00
N ILE A 163 -9.41 7.98 16.99
CA ILE A 163 -8.38 8.81 17.60
C ILE A 163 -9.04 9.68 18.67
N TYR A 164 -8.59 9.60 19.92
CA TYR A 164 -9.18 10.37 21.02
C TYR A 164 -8.54 11.76 21.14
N THR A 165 -9.35 12.81 21.21
CA THR A 165 -8.89 14.22 21.22
C THR A 165 -8.09 14.60 22.46
N SER A 166 -8.29 13.93 23.61
CA SER A 166 -7.47 14.16 24.82
C SER A 166 -5.98 13.85 24.63
N GLN A 167 -5.63 13.13 23.55
CA GLN A 167 -4.26 12.78 23.20
C GLN A 167 -3.55 13.86 22.35
N TYR A 168 -4.28 14.85 21.81
CA TYR A 168 -3.68 15.99 21.10
C TYR A 168 -2.95 16.96 22.04
N GLU A 169 -3.40 17.05 23.30
CA GLU A 169 -2.79 17.95 24.29
C GLU A 169 -1.50 17.38 24.90
N SER A 170 -1.33 16.06 24.92
CA SER A 170 -0.19 15.38 25.56
C SER A 170 1.04 15.22 24.67
N SER A 171 0.95 15.56 23.39
CA SER A 171 2.08 15.48 22.43
C SER A 171 2.80 16.83 22.24
N ASN A 172 2.35 17.88 22.94
CA ASN A 172 2.92 19.24 22.89
C ASN A 172 3.57 19.68 24.22
N VAL A 173 3.95 18.72 25.09
CA VAL A 173 4.68 18.99 26.33
C VAL A 173 5.98 18.20 26.36
#